data_AF-A0A6P2D2C0-F1
#
_entry.id   AF-A0A6P2D2C0-F1
#
_cell.length_a   1.000
_cell.length_b   1.000
_cell.length_c   1.000
_cell.angle_alpha   90.00
_cell.angle_beta   90.00
_cell.angle_gamma   90.00
#
_symmetry.space_group_name_H-M   'P 1'
#
loop_
_entity.id
_entity.type
_entity.pdbx_description
1 polymer ?
#
loop_
_entity_poly.entity_id
_entity_poly.type
_entity_poly.pdbx_seq_one_letter_code
_entity_poly.pdbx_strand_id
1 'polypeptide(L)' 'MYQQARRWLAAGCFEDMAHDLRALLRIAGGRNPSPSAVILDGRTLQSTPESGARAEFDGHKMRNGSKIHIAVGT' A
#
# COMPACT_ATOMS: atom_id res chain seq x y z
N MET A 1 -22.40 10.83 6.78
CA MET A 1 -21.34 10.15 6.01
C MET A 1 -19.96 10.20 6.70
N TYR A 2 -19.48 11.37 7.16
CA TYR A 2 -18.16 11.53 7.79
C TYR A 2 -17.93 10.68 9.06
N GLN A 3 -18.96 10.52 9.92
CA GLN A 3 -18.83 9.72 11.14
C GLN A 3 -18.66 8.22 10.87
N GLN A 4 -19.34 7.68 9.87
CA GLN A 4 -19.28 6.26 9.54
C GLN A 4 -17.95 5.89 8.90
N ALA A 5 -17.45 6.73 7.99
CA ALA A 5 -16.12 6.56 7.41
C ALA A 5 -15.02 6.59 8.49
N ARG A 6 -15.10 7.50 9.47
CA ARG A 6 -14.16 7.54 10.60
C ARG A 6 -14.21 6.29 11.46
N ARG A 7 -15.40 5.72 11.69
CA ARG A 7 -15.55 4.45 12.44
C ARG A 7 -14.93 3.28 11.68
N TRP A 8 -15.11 3.20 10.37
CA TRP A 8 -14.50 2.16 9.55
C TRP A 8 -12.98 2.27 9.48
N LEU A 9 -12.45 3.49 9.35
CA LEU A 9 -11.01 3.74 9.42
C LEU A 9 -10.44 3.34 10.79
N ALA A 10 -11.11 3.72 11.88
CA ALA A 10 -10.68 3.36 13.23
C ALA A 10 -10.74 1.85 13.49
N ALA A 11 -11.67 1.15 12.83
CA ALA A 11 -11.84 -0.29 12.94
C ALA A 11 -10.97 -1.09 11.95
N GLY A 12 -10.19 -0.45 11.08
CA GLY A 12 -9.33 -1.14 10.12
C GLY A 12 -10.07 -1.89 9.01
N CYS A 13 -11.33 -1.55 8.73
CA CYS A 13 -12.18 -2.34 7.85
C CYS A 13 -11.62 -2.46 6.42
N PHE A 14 -10.86 -1.46 5.94
CA PHE A 14 -10.29 -1.49 4.59
C PHE A 14 -9.08 -2.42 4.51
N GLU A 15 -8.25 -2.41 5.53
CA GLU A 15 -7.11 -3.31 5.70
C GLU A 15 -7.58 -4.77 5.73
N ASP A 16 -8.65 -5.04 6.49
CA ASP A 16 -9.27 -6.37 6.57
C ASP A 16 -9.85 -6.81 5.22
N MET A 17 -10.63 -5.93 4.56
CA MET A 17 -11.18 -6.24 3.23
C MET A 17 -10.08 -6.51 2.19
N ALA A 18 -8.98 -5.76 2.22
CA ALA A 18 -7.86 -5.99 1.32
C ALA A 18 -7.15 -7.32 1.62
N HIS A 19 -7.04 -7.69 2.90
CA HIS A 19 -6.50 -8.99 3.32
C HIS A 19 -7.38 -10.13 2.79
N ASP A 20 -8.69 -10.05 2.99
CA ASP A 20 -9.66 -11.05 2.57
C ASP A 20 -9.66 -11.21 1.05
N LEU A 21 -9.70 -10.11 0.31
CA LEU A 21 -9.63 -10.13 -1.15
C LEU A 21 -8.34 -10.81 -1.64
N ARG A 22 -7.19 -10.52 -1.01
CA ARG A 22 -5.92 -11.18 -1.36
C ARG A 22 -5.99 -12.68 -1.10
N ALA A 23 -6.56 -13.11 0.03
CA ALA A 23 -6.72 -14.53 0.35
C ALA A 23 -7.61 -15.24 -0.68
N LEU A 24 -8.75 -14.63 -1.04
CA LEU A 24 -9.68 -15.16 -2.05
C LEU A 24 -9.02 -15.30 -3.43
N LEU A 25 -8.26 -14.29 -3.87
CA LEU A 25 -7.53 -14.35 -5.14
C LEU A 25 -6.44 -15.44 -5.15
N ARG A 26 -5.81 -15.71 -4.01
CA ARG A 26 -4.83 -16.81 -3.90
C ARG A 26 -5.50 -18.18 -3.95
N ILE A 27 -6.61 -18.36 -3.24
CA ILE A 27 -7.40 -19.60 -3.28
C ILE A 27 -7.92 -19.86 -4.70
N ALA A 28 -8.46 -18.83 -5.37
CA ALA A 28 -8.92 -18.94 -6.74
C ALA A 28 -7.80 -19.33 -7.72
N GLY A 29 -6.56 -18.95 -7.42
CA GLY A 29 -5.36 -19.38 -8.16
C GLY A 29 -4.73 -20.70 -7.68
N GLY A 30 -5.39 -21.47 -6.81
CA GLY A 30 -4.90 -22.76 -6.30
C GLY A 30 -3.72 -22.65 -5.32
N ARG A 31 -3.49 -21.48 -4.71
CA ARG A 31 -2.40 -21.23 -3.76
C ARG A 31 -2.90 -21.17 -2.32
N ASN A 32 -2.01 -21.40 -1.36
CA ASN A 32 -2.30 -21.19 0.06
C ASN A 32 -2.71 -19.71 0.29
N PRO A 33 -3.81 -19.44 1.04
CA PRO A 33 -4.28 -18.08 1.32
C PRO A 33 -3.23 -17.21 2.02
N SER A 34 -2.40 -17.80 2.89
CA SER A 34 -1.25 -17.11 3.47
C SER A 34 -0.03 -17.26 2.55
N PRO A 35 0.62 -16.17 2.13
CA PRO A 35 1.87 -16.26 1.40
C PRO A 35 2.99 -16.78 2.33
N SER A 36 3.94 -17.53 1.76
CA SER A 36 5.15 -17.99 2.46
C SER A 36 6.34 -17.04 2.27
N ALA A 37 6.31 -16.20 1.23
CA ALA A 37 7.32 -15.19 0.96
C ALA A 37 6.67 -13.89 0.43
N VAL A 38 7.35 -12.77 0.69
CA VAL A 38 6.91 -11.43 0.30
C VAL A 38 8.10 -10.68 -0.29
N ILE A 39 7.91 -10.08 -1.46
CA ILE A 39 8.85 -9.16 -2.09
C ILE A 39 8.50 -7.75 -1.61
N LEU A 40 9.49 -7.07 -1.03
CA LEU A 40 9.40 -5.66 -0.68
C LEU A 40 10.06 -4.84 -1.79
N ASP A 41 9.26 -4.06 -2.51
CA ASP A 41 9.76 -3.11 -3.50
C ASP A 41 9.54 -1.68 -3.03
N GLY A 42 10.50 -0.81 -3.34
CA GLY A 42 10.50 0.60 -2.95
C GLY A 42 10.54 1.49 -4.17
N ARG A 43 9.62 2.46 -4.26
CA ARG A 43 9.65 3.49 -5.29
C ARG A 43 9.46 4.88 -4.70
N THR A 44 9.99 5.89 -5.38
CA THR A 44 9.73 7.28 -5.04
C THR A 44 8.56 7.78 -5.88
N LEU A 45 7.46 8.13 -5.21
CA LEU A 45 6.27 8.68 -5.85
C LEU A 45 6.45 10.19 -6.04
N GLN A 46 6.26 10.67 -7.27
CA GLN A 46 6.43 12.08 -7.59
C GLN A 46 5.46 12.93 -6.76
N SER A 47 6.01 13.90 -6.04
CA SER A 47 5.22 14.86 -5.28
C SER A 47 4.63 15.92 -6.18
N THR A 48 3.50 16.48 -5.75
CA THR A 48 2.88 17.68 -6.35
C THR A 48 3.48 18.95 -5.75
N PRO A 49 3.31 20.13 -6.38
CA PRO A 49 3.78 21.40 -5.83
C PRO A 49 3.27 21.68 -4.40
N GLU A 50 2.05 21.23 -4.08
CA GLU A 50 1.39 21.41 -2.78
C GLU A 50 1.96 20.49 -1.70
N SER A 51 2.80 19.52 -2.06
CA SER A 51 3.40 18.57 -1.11
C SER A 51 4.41 19.23 -0.16
N GLY A 52 4.88 20.44 -0.47
CA GLY A 52 5.74 21.24 0.39
C GLY A 52 6.98 20.48 0.88
N ALA A 53 7.37 20.71 2.14
CA ALA A 53 8.55 20.10 2.76
C ALA A 53 8.49 18.57 2.94
N ARG A 54 7.38 17.90 2.63
CA ARG A 54 7.28 16.43 2.68
C ARG A 54 7.91 15.74 1.47
N ALA A 55 8.20 16.52 0.41
CA ALA A 55 8.85 16.01 -0.79
C ALA A 55 10.37 16.17 -0.67
N GLU A 56 11.10 15.07 -0.72
CA GLU A 56 12.57 15.09 -0.77
C GLU A 56 13.05 14.72 -2.17
N PHE A 57 14.21 15.24 -2.56
CA PHE A 57 14.83 14.88 -3.83
C PHE A 57 15.51 13.52 -3.73
N ASP A 58 14.97 12.52 -4.43
CA ASP A 58 15.63 11.24 -4.64
C ASP A 58 16.55 11.35 -5.86
N GLY A 59 17.85 11.50 -5.61
CA GLY A 59 18.87 11.61 -6.67
C GLY A 59 19.04 10.34 -7.50
N HIS A 60 18.74 9.15 -6.95
CA HIS A 60 18.83 7.91 -7.72
C HIS A 60 17.70 7.78 -8.74
N LYS A 61 16.51 8.30 -8.41
CA LYS A 61 15.35 8.32 -9.32
C LYS A 61 15.15 9.66 -10.04
N MET A 62 15.97 10.67 -9.72
CA MET A 62 15.91 12.05 -10.20
C MET A 62 14.52 12.69 -10.04
N ARG A 63 13.89 12.51 -8.87
CA ARG A 63 12.52 12.97 -8.60
C ARG A 63 12.37 13.56 -7.21
N ASN A 64 11.60 14.64 -7.10
CA ASN A 64 11.11 15.14 -5.81
C ASN A 64 9.87 14.34 -5.43
N GLY A 65 9.91 13.63 -4.31
CA GLY A 65 8.90 12.64 -4.00
C GLY A 65 8.96 12.07 -2.59
N SER A 66 7.97 11.25 -2.26
CA SER A 66 7.97 10.45 -1.04
C SER A 66 8.29 9.00 -1.39
N LYS A 67 9.19 8.38 -0.61
CA LYS A 67 9.45 6.94 -0.73
C LYS A 67 8.24 6.17 -0.24
N ILE A 68 7.77 5.25 -1.06
CA ILE A 68 6.71 4.30 -0.74
C ILE A 68 7.24 2.89 -0.91
N HIS A 69 6.81 2.00 -0.01
CA HIS A 69 7.14 0.58 -0.06
C HIS A 69 5.88 -0.22 -0.33
N ILE A 70 5.97 -1.21 -1.23
CA ILE A 70 4.90 -2.15 -1.53
C ILE A 70 5.38 -3.55 -1.17
N ALA A 71 4.53 -4.30 -0.48
CA ALA A 71 4.72 -5.70 -0.18
C ALA A 71 3.88 -6.56 -1.13
N VAL A 72 4.52 -7.41 -1.94
CA VAL A 72 3.85 -8.36 -2.84
C VAL A 72 4.13 -9.78 -2.40
N GLY A 73 3.10 -10.56 -2.07
CA GLY A 73 3.24 -11.98 -1.75
C GLY A 73 3.41 -12.84 -3.01
N THR A 74 4.34 -13.79 -2.99
CA THR A 74 4.54 -14.77 -4.08
C THR A 74 3.69 -16.03 -3.89
#